data_AF-A0A165WRV6-F1
#
_entry.id   AF-A0A165WRV6-F1
#
_cell.length_a   1.000
_cell.length_b   1.000
_cell.length_c   1.000
_cell.angle_alpha   90.00
_cell.angle_beta   90.00
_cell.angle_gamma   90.00
#
_symmetry.space_group_name_H-M   'P 1'
#
loop_
_entity.id
_entity.type
_entity.pdbx_description
1 polymer ?
#
loop_
_entity_poly.entity_id
_entity_poly.type
_entity_poly.pdbx_seq_one_letter_code
_entity_poly.pdbx_strand_id
1 'polypeptide(L)'
;MGRHRAGYLVYTLYRSLSHCLSPLIHLHLRFRRFRGIEHPLRWRERLGLPSLPRPPGPLFWFHAVSLGEGLAALPVIKRCVQRRPDVTVLLTTTTLSAL
;
A
#
# COMPACT_ATOMS: atom_id res chain seq x y z
N MET A 1 -27.66 -30.32 -9.36
CA MET A 1 -26.31 -30.57 -8.76
C MET A 1 -25.10 -30.09 -9.59
N GLY A 2 -25.23 -29.54 -10.82
CA GLY A 2 -24.07 -29.28 -11.71
C GLY A 2 -23.46 -27.86 -11.69
N ARG A 3 -24.19 -26.85 -11.19
CA ARG A 3 -23.83 -25.42 -11.32
C ARG A 3 -22.74 -24.96 -10.32
N HIS A 4 -22.61 -25.66 -9.18
CA HIS A 4 -21.59 -25.35 -8.15
C HIS A 4 -20.17 -25.81 -8.51
N ARG A 5 -20.02 -26.89 -9.30
CA ARG A 5 -18.71 -27.41 -9.73
C ARG A 5 -18.02 -26.50 -10.75
N ALA A 6 -18.79 -25.94 -11.70
CA ALA A 6 -18.27 -25.01 -12.68
C ALA A 6 -17.76 -23.71 -12.02
N GLY A 7 -18.48 -23.16 -11.05
CA GLY A 7 -18.04 -21.97 -10.29
C GLY A 7 -16.74 -22.21 -9.51
N TYR A 8 -16.60 -23.39 -8.90
CA TYR A 8 -15.37 -23.76 -8.19
C TYR A 8 -14.17 -23.93 -9.14
N LEU A 9 -14.40 -24.51 -10.33
CA LEU A 9 -13.37 -24.64 -11.38
C LEU A 9 -12.91 -23.26 -11.89
N VAL A 10 -13.85 -22.36 -12.17
CA VAL A 10 -13.53 -20.98 -12.59
C VAL A 10 -12.76 -20.24 -11.50
N TYR A 11 -13.18 -20.38 -10.24
CA TYR A 11 -12.49 -19.75 -9.10
C TYR A 11 -11.08 -20.31 -8.89
N THR A 12 -10.91 -21.63 -9.01
CA THR A 12 -9.60 -22.28 -8.88
C THR A 12 -8.68 -21.88 -10.02
N LEU A 13 -9.18 -21.85 -11.26
CA LEU A 13 -8.42 -21.41 -12.42
C LEU A 13 -8.00 -19.94 -12.28
N TYR A 14 -8.93 -19.08 -11.86
CA TYR A 14 -8.66 -17.67 -11.59
C TYR A 14 -7.55 -17.50 -10.54
N ARG A 15 -7.65 -18.20 -9.40
CA ARG A 15 -6.63 -18.15 -8.34
C ARG A 15 -5.28 -18.67 -8.80
N SER A 16 -5.25 -19.79 -9.53
CA SER A 16 -4.00 -20.37 -10.04
C SER A 16 -3.34 -19.44 -11.06
N LEU A 17 -4.11 -18.83 -11.97
CA LEU A 17 -3.60 -17.79 -12.87
C LEU A 17 -3.06 -16.61 -12.08
N SER A 18 -3.82 -16.05 -11.14
CA SER A 18 -3.37 -14.91 -10.32
C SER A 18 -2.08 -15.22 -9.56
N HIS A 19 -1.93 -16.42 -8.99
CA HIS A 19 -0.69 -16.84 -8.33
C HIS A 19 0.46 -17.00 -9.33
N CYS A 20 0.21 -17.59 -10.49
CA CYS A 20 1.24 -17.78 -11.52
C CYS A 20 1.69 -16.44 -12.15
N LEU A 21 0.81 -15.44 -12.20
CA LEU A 21 1.11 -14.09 -12.65
C LEU A 21 1.75 -13.21 -11.55
N SER A 22 1.60 -13.56 -10.28
CA SER A 22 2.22 -12.85 -9.15
C SER A 22 3.74 -12.59 -9.30
N PRO A 23 4.59 -13.54 -9.75
CA PRO A 23 6.02 -13.27 -9.98
C PRO A 23 6.28 -12.22 -11.07
N LEU A 24 5.40 -12.08 -12.06
CA LEU A 24 5.53 -11.05 -13.11
C LEU A 24 5.39 -9.64 -12.53
N ILE A 25 4.60 -9.46 -11.46
CA ILE A 25 4.46 -8.17 -10.76
C ILE A 25 5.81 -7.76 -10.14
N HIS A 26 6.54 -8.71 -9.53
CA HIS A 26 7.87 -8.44 -8.99
C HIS A 26 8.86 -8.06 -10.09
N LEU A 27 8.80 -8.73 -11.25
CA LEU A 27 9.65 -8.42 -12.41
C LEU A 27 9.33 -7.03 -12.97
N HIS A 28 8.04 -6.70 -13.08
CA HIS A 28 7.56 -5.40 -13.54
C HIS A 28 8.02 -4.26 -12.63
N LEU A 29 7.90 -4.43 -11.31
CA LEU A 29 8.39 -3.44 -10.33
C LEU A 29 9.92 -3.29 -10.41
N ARG A 30 10.67 -4.38 -10.62
CA ARG A 30 12.12 -4.33 -10.84
C ARG A 30 12.47 -3.56 -12.12
N PHE A 31 11.71 -3.73 -13.19
CA PHE A 31 11.88 -2.98 -14.43
C PHE A 31 11.56 -1.48 -14.27
N ARG A 32 10.51 -1.15 -13.52
CA ARG A 32 10.18 0.25 -13.18
C ARG A 32 11.25 0.92 -12.32
N ARG A 33 11.88 0.17 -11.41
CA ARG A 33 13.07 0.62 -10.67
C ARG A 33 14.23 0.95 -11.61
N PHE A 34 14.53 0.09 -12.59
CA PHE A 34 15.59 0.35 -13.58
C PHE A 34 15.30 1.59 -14.43
N ARG A 35 14.02 1.92 -14.65
CA ARG A 35 13.61 3.15 -15.35
C ARG A 35 13.66 4.42 -14.51
N GLY A 36 14.04 4.36 -13.23
CA GLY A 36 14.16 5.56 -12.37
C GLY A 36 12.82 6.23 -12.01
N ILE A 37 11.69 5.56 -12.25
CA ILE A 37 10.35 6.10 -11.99
C ILE A 37 10.00 6.01 -10.48
N GLU A 38 10.67 5.12 -9.75
CA GLU A 38 10.40 4.87 -8.33
C GLU A 38 11.50 5.44 -7.44
N HIS A 39 11.11 5.87 -6.23
CA HIS A 39 12.06 6.37 -5.24
C HIS A 39 13.08 5.27 -4.86
N PRO A 40 14.39 5.50 -5.04
CA PRO A 40 15.43 4.46 -4.95
C PRO A 40 15.51 3.80 -3.57
N LEU A 41 15.09 4.50 -2.51
CA LEU A 41 15.11 4.00 -1.13
C LEU A 41 13.76 3.44 -0.64
N ARG A 42 12.63 3.80 -1.27
CA ARG A 42 11.28 3.50 -0.77
C ARG A 42 10.47 2.55 -1.65
N TRP A 43 11.02 2.11 -2.79
CA TRP A 43 10.36 1.17 -3.70
C TRP A 43 9.92 -0.14 -3.01
N ARG A 44 10.65 -0.58 -1.98
CA ARG A 44 10.32 -1.80 -1.21
C ARG A 44 9.00 -1.65 -0.43
N GLU A 45 8.57 -0.43 -0.10
CA GLU A 45 7.27 -0.17 0.54
C GLU A 45 6.11 -0.63 -0.36
N ARG A 46 6.26 -0.60 -1.69
CA ARG A 46 5.25 -1.13 -2.64
C ARG A 46 5.11 -2.65 -2.58
N LEU A 47 6.12 -3.34 -2.07
CA LEU A 47 6.09 -4.79 -1.84
C LEU A 47 5.58 -5.16 -0.44
N GLY A 48 5.05 -4.19 0.31
CA GLY A 48 4.65 -4.41 1.71
C GLY A 48 5.83 -4.58 2.66
N LEU A 49 7.06 -4.21 2.23
CA LEU A 49 8.23 -4.18 3.10
C LEU A 49 8.37 -2.76 3.65
N PRO A 50 7.94 -2.50 4.90
CA PRO A 50 8.03 -1.17 5.48
C PRO A 50 9.50 -0.75 5.61
N SER A 51 9.79 0.52 5.36
CA SER A 51 11.11 1.11 5.53
C SER A 51 11.47 1.36 6.99
N LEU A 52 10.46 1.41 7.87
CA LEU A 52 10.60 1.68 9.30
C LEU A 52 9.86 0.61 10.13
N PRO A 53 10.40 0.23 11.30
CA PRO A 53 9.69 -0.65 12.22
C PRO A 53 8.40 0.01 12.70
N ARG A 54 7.37 -0.80 12.95
CA ARG A 54 6.11 -0.30 13.52
C ARG A 54 6.39 0.28 14.91
N PRO A 55 6.03 1.54 15.19
CA PRO A 55 6.19 2.12 16.51
C PRO A 55 5.27 1.40 17.53
N PRO A 56 5.71 1.26 18.79
CA PRO A 56 4.88 0.66 19.82
C PRO A 56 3.65 1.52 20.12
N GLY A 57 2.53 0.88 20.47
CA GLY A 57 1.31 1.58 20.86
C GLY A 57 0.28 1.78 19.74
N PRO A 58 -0.74 2.64 19.98
CA PRO A 58 -1.81 2.89 19.05
C PRO A 58 -1.34 3.70 17.83
N LEU A 59 -1.77 3.28 16.64
CA LEU A 59 -1.37 3.85 15.36
C LEU A 59 -2.60 4.26 14.56
N PHE A 60 -2.67 5.53 14.14
CA PHE A 60 -3.63 5.98 13.14
C PHE A 60 -2.95 6.03 11.78
N TRP A 61 -3.49 5.28 10.82
CA TRP A 61 -2.98 5.23 9.46
C TRP A 61 -3.88 6.01 8.50
N PHE A 62 -3.32 7.03 7.88
CA PHE A 62 -3.94 7.81 6.81
C PHE A 62 -3.28 7.43 5.49
N HIS A 63 -4.11 7.09 4.51
CA HIS A 63 -3.66 6.82 3.14
C HIS A 63 -4.24 7.87 2.20
N ALA A 64 -3.36 8.57 1.49
CA ALA A 64 -3.72 9.57 0.49
C ALA A 64 -3.25 9.09 -0.88
N VAL A 65 -4.12 9.18 -1.87
CA VAL A 65 -3.79 8.82 -3.26
C VAL A 65 -3.14 10.02 -3.97
N SER A 66 -3.49 11.24 -3.56
CA SER A 66 -2.96 12.48 -4.12
C SER A 66 -2.30 13.39 -3.08
N LEU A 67 -1.50 14.34 -3.54
CA LEU A 67 -0.95 15.40 -2.70
C LEU A 67 -2.07 16.23 -2.04
N GLY A 68 -3.13 16.55 -2.78
CA GLY A 68 -4.27 17.32 -2.28
C GLY A 68 -5.01 16.62 -1.15
N GLU A 69 -5.23 15.30 -1.26
CA GLU A 69 -5.82 14.50 -0.19
C GLU A 69 -4.92 14.44 1.05
N GLY A 70 -3.60 14.33 0.87
CA GLY A 70 -2.64 14.38 1.97
C GLY A 70 -2.69 15.70 2.73
N LEU A 71 -2.72 16.82 2.00
CA LEU A 71 -2.84 18.15 2.59
C LEU A 71 -4.19 18.35 3.30
N ALA A 72 -5.28 17.84 2.71
CA ALA A 72 -6.61 17.87 3.33
C ALA A 72 -6.69 17.03 4.62
N ALA A 73 -5.87 15.98 4.74
CA ALA A 73 -5.79 15.17 5.95
C ALA A 73 -4.99 15.83 7.10
N LEU A 74 -4.08 16.76 6.80
CA LEU A 74 -3.21 17.37 7.82
C LEU A 74 -3.96 18.05 8.99
N PRO A 75 -5.05 18.84 8.78
CA PRO A 75 -5.81 19.43 9.88
C PRO A 75 -6.43 18.36 10.79
N VAL A 76 -6.92 17.27 10.21
CA VAL A 76 -7.50 16.13 10.95
C VAL A 76 -6.41 15.46 11.78
N ILE A 77 -5.25 15.17 11.17
CA ILE A 77 -4.08 14.59 11.84
C ILE A 77 -3.65 15.45 13.02
N LYS A 78 -3.53 16.78 12.82
CA LYS A 78 -3.19 17.71 13.89
C LYS A 78 -4.19 17.64 15.05
N ARG A 79 -5.50 17.57 14.75
CA ARG A 79 -6.53 17.47 15.79
C ARG A 79 -6.49 16.14 16.52
N CYS A 80 -6.19 15.04 15.82
CA CYS A 80 -6.00 13.72 16.43
C CYS A 80 -4.84 13.72 17.41
N VAL A 81 -3.67 14.21 17.00
CA VAL A 81 -2.47 14.26 17.86
C VAL A 81 -2.68 15.19 19.06
N GLN A 82 -3.37 16.33 18.87
CA GLN A 82 -3.71 17.23 19.98
C GLN A 82 -4.61 16.57 21.03
N ARG A 83 -5.56 15.73 20.61
CA ARG A 83 -6.48 15.04 21.54
C ARG A 83 -5.88 13.79 22.16
N ARG A 84 -4.98 13.12 21.43
CA ARG A 84 -4.39 11.83 21.76
C ARG A 84 -2.88 11.86 21.46
N PRO A 85 -2.08 12.50 22.32
CA PRO A 85 -0.62 12.57 22.16
C PRO A 85 0.07 11.21 22.32
N ASP A 86 -0.65 10.21 22.84
CA ASP A 86 -0.25 8.81 22.96
C ASP A 86 -0.29 8.04 21.63
N VAL A 87 -0.91 8.60 20.58
CA VAL A 87 -1.09 7.92 19.29
C VAL A 87 -0.03 8.36 18.29
N THR A 88 0.60 7.38 17.63
CA THR A 88 1.45 7.65 16.48
C THR A 88 0.60 7.77 15.21
N VAL A 89 0.92 8.73 14.34
CA VAL A 89 0.22 8.89 13.05
C VAL A 89 1.15 8.52 11.91
N LEU A 90 0.71 7.59 11.07
CA LEU A 90 1.37 7.23 9.81
C LEU A 90 0.56 7.81 8.65
N LEU A 91 1.18 8.68 7.85
CA LEU A 91 0.61 9.18 6.59
C LEU A 91 1.38 8.55 5.42
N THR A 92 0.69 7.76 4.60
CA THR A 92 1.25 7.21 3.35
C THR A 92 0.63 7.92 2.16
N THR A 93 1.44 8.30 1.17
CA THR A 93 0.97 8.85 -0.10
C THR A 93 1.50 8.03 -1.28
N THR A 94 0.67 7.85 -2.31
CA THR A 94 1.14 7.23 -3.57
C THR A 94 1.86 8.20 -4.49
N THR A 95 1.75 9.51 -4.24
CA THR A 95 2.41 10.56 -5.03
C THR A 95 3.83 10.76 -4.52
N LEU A 96 4.82 10.83 -5.43
CA LEU A 96 6.24 11.03 -5.07
C LEU A 96 6.58 12.46 -4.64
N SER A 97 5.65 13.40 -4.77
CA SER A 97 5.82 14.76 -4.28
C SER A 97 5.99 14.71 -2.76
N ALA A 98 7.10 15.26 -2.28
CA ALA A 98 7.32 15.50 -0.87
C ALA A 98 6.13 16.31 -0.33
N LEU A 99 5.43 15.73 0.65
CA LEU A 99 4.50 16.46 1.53
C LEU A 99 5.29 17.36 2.47
#